data_AF-F0F7N3-F1
#
_entry.id   AF-F0F7N3-F1
#
_cell.length_a   1.000
_cell.length_b   1.000
_cell.length_c   1.000
_cell.angle_alpha   90.00
_cell.angle_beta   90.00
_cell.angle_gamma   90.00
#
_symmetry.space_group_name_H-M   'P 1'
#
loop_
_entity.id
_entity.type
_entity.pdbx_description
1 polymer ?
#
loop_
_entity_poly.entity_id
_entity_poly.type
_entity_poly.pdbx_seq_one_letter_code
_entity_poly.pdbx_strand_id
1 'polypeptide(L)'
;MKKIIGVFLIIGVLCAIGDVCIDRVPHNYKIINANLQKIKIKGNTYDNYYLLTFDVVYCNFTYEFFKAPFPPGRNGSIDSLCSIKVLDKRGYDMTDRFSQDSIQRNEGRSLYVVYPKRSDSTVIEADVEKSVMNITNKINSNIDENRMFRIETGRILKLRHTKMTPASLKVEFKGREITSKVVSRGSTVYYAFD
;
A
#
# COMPACT_ATOMS: atom_id res chain seq x y z
N MET A 1 24.99 12.79 51.40
CA MET A 1 24.00 13.52 50.56
C MET A 1 24.46 13.75 49.12
N LYS A 2 25.62 14.36 48.85
CA LYS A 2 26.09 14.62 47.46
C LYS A 2 26.21 13.38 46.55
N LYS A 3 26.71 12.24 47.08
CA LYS A 3 26.81 10.97 46.32
C LYS A 3 25.44 10.37 45.95
N ILE A 4 24.43 10.58 46.80
CA ILE A 4 23.07 10.03 46.60
C ILE A 4 22.36 10.81 45.49
N ILE A 5 22.49 12.15 45.48
CA ILE A 5 21.93 13.02 44.44
C ILE A 5 22.53 12.71 43.06
N GLY A 6 23.84 12.43 42.99
CA GLY A 6 24.51 12.02 41.75
C GLY A 6 23.97 10.70 41.17
N VAL A 7 23.66 9.73 42.03
CA VAL A 7 23.08 8.44 41.61
C VAL A 7 21.65 8.62 41.08
N PHE A 8 20.82 9.43 41.73
CA PHE A 8 19.47 9.72 41.24
C PHE A 8 19.47 10.47 39.89
N LEU A 9 20.43 11.37 39.67
CA LEU A 9 20.62 12.03 38.38
C LEU A 9 21.02 11.05 37.27
N ILE A 10 21.93 10.11 37.56
CA ILE A 10 22.36 9.09 36.60
C ILE A 10 21.18 8.16 36.23
N ILE A 11 20.40 7.72 37.22
CA ILE A 11 19.20 6.91 36.97
C ILE A 11 18.18 7.68 36.15
N GLY A 12 17.93 8.96 36.48
CA GLY A 12 17.00 9.81 35.73
C GLY A 12 17.41 10.00 34.26
N VAL A 13 18.71 10.19 34.01
CA VAL A 13 19.25 10.29 32.64
C VAL A 13 19.16 8.95 31.90
N LEU A 14 19.44 7.82 32.56
CA LEU A 14 19.29 6.49 31.96
C LEU A 14 17.83 6.14 31.65
N CYS A 15 16.88 6.54 32.49
CA CYS A 15 15.45 6.39 32.22
C CYS A 15 15.01 7.25 31.03
N ALA A 16 15.46 8.51 30.95
CA ALA A 16 15.15 9.38 29.82
C ALA A 16 15.76 8.89 28.49
N ILE A 17 16.98 8.34 28.53
CA ILE A 17 17.61 7.70 27.36
C ILE A 17 16.85 6.43 26.98
N GLY A 18 16.42 5.62 27.96
CA GLY A 18 15.60 4.43 27.73
C GLY A 18 14.29 4.75 26.99
N ASP A 19 13.56 5.77 27.43
CA ASP A 19 12.31 6.21 26.79
C ASP A 19 12.53 6.79 25.38
N VAL A 20 13.66 7.47 25.13
CA VAL A 20 14.01 7.99 23.80
C VAL A 20 14.47 6.87 22.84
N CYS A 21 14.98 5.75 23.37
CA CYS A 21 15.50 4.64 22.58
C CYS A 21 14.49 3.52 22.33
N ILE A 22 13.33 3.52 22.99
CA ILE A 22 12.29 2.50 22.85
C ILE A 22 11.17 3.04 21.95
N ASP A 23 11.10 2.53 20.72
CA ASP A 23 10.02 2.84 19.80
C ASP A 23 9.01 1.70 19.73
N ARG A 24 7.73 2.07 19.61
CA ARG A 24 6.63 1.13 19.38
C ARG A 24 6.50 0.88 17.87
N VAL A 25 6.87 -0.31 17.42
CA VAL A 25 6.92 -0.68 16.00
C VAL A 25 5.78 -1.66 15.67
N PRO A 26 5.04 -1.48 14.56
CA PRO A 26 4.00 -2.41 14.17
C PRO A 26 4.58 -3.70 13.60
N HIS A 27 4.30 -4.84 14.24
CA HIS A 27 4.77 -6.13 13.77
C HIS A 27 3.97 -6.67 12.58
N ASN A 28 2.68 -6.31 12.50
CA ASN A 28 1.79 -6.73 11.41
C ASN A 28 0.85 -5.60 10.98
N TYR A 29 0.14 -5.82 9.87
CA TYR A 29 -1.02 -5.02 9.49
C TYR A 29 -2.25 -5.88 9.19
N LYS A 30 -3.42 -5.27 9.18
CA LYS A 30 -4.68 -5.85 8.74
C LYS A 30 -5.29 -4.98 7.65
N ILE A 31 -5.56 -5.55 6.48
CA ILE A 31 -6.25 -4.83 5.39
C ILE A 31 -7.74 -4.75 5.72
N ILE A 32 -8.26 -3.59 6.09
CA ILE A 32 -9.67 -3.43 6.46
C ILE A 32 -10.56 -3.16 5.24
N ASN A 33 -10.00 -2.63 4.15
CA ASN A 33 -10.73 -2.32 2.93
C ASN A 33 -9.80 -2.35 1.71
N ALA A 34 -10.38 -2.49 0.52
CA ALA A 34 -9.66 -2.43 -0.74
C ALA A 34 -10.55 -1.80 -1.83
N ASN A 35 -9.97 -0.94 -2.65
CA ASN A 35 -10.69 -0.22 -3.70
C ASN A 35 -9.93 -0.28 -5.03
N LEU A 36 -10.67 -0.44 -6.12
CA LEU A 36 -10.15 -0.31 -7.47
C LEU A 36 -10.84 0.86 -8.16
N GLN A 37 -10.06 1.84 -8.59
CA GLN A 37 -10.56 3.04 -9.24
C GLN A 37 -9.99 3.19 -10.64
N LYS A 38 -10.83 3.56 -11.63
CA LYS A 38 -10.33 3.98 -12.95
C LYS A 38 -9.66 5.35 -12.86
N ILE A 39 -8.46 5.48 -13.39
CA ILE A 39 -7.66 6.71 -13.37
C ILE A 39 -7.23 7.11 -14.79
N LYS A 40 -6.94 8.40 -14.97
CA LYS A 40 -6.37 8.94 -16.21
C LYS A 40 -4.98 9.50 -15.92
N ILE A 41 -3.98 9.10 -16.70
CA ILE A 41 -2.63 9.64 -16.57
C ILE A 41 -2.51 10.89 -17.44
N LYS A 42 -2.08 12.01 -16.87
CA LYS A 42 -1.89 13.26 -17.62
C LYS A 42 -0.87 13.03 -18.75
N GLY A 43 -1.17 13.55 -19.94
CA GLY A 43 -0.29 13.43 -21.12
C GLY A 43 -0.28 12.05 -21.79
N ASN A 44 -1.02 11.06 -21.27
CA ASN A 44 -1.13 9.75 -21.88
C ASN A 44 -2.53 9.52 -22.48
N THR A 45 -2.59 9.07 -23.73
CA THR A 45 -3.82 8.75 -24.48
C THR A 45 -4.35 7.34 -24.22
N TYR A 46 -3.61 6.48 -23.52
CA TYR A 46 -4.05 5.10 -23.25
C TYR A 46 -5.00 5.03 -22.03
N ASP A 47 -6.28 4.78 -22.27
CA ASP A 47 -7.42 5.04 -21.36
C ASP A 47 -7.79 3.93 -20.34
N ASN A 48 -6.87 3.01 -20.03
CA ASN A 48 -7.21 1.78 -19.29
C ASN A 48 -6.32 1.53 -18.06
N TYR A 49 -6.09 2.57 -17.28
CA TYR A 49 -5.38 2.49 -15.99
C TYR A 49 -6.33 2.44 -14.81
N TYR A 50 -5.94 1.66 -13.81
CA TYR A 50 -6.68 1.51 -12.56
C TYR A 50 -5.74 1.64 -11.37
N LEU A 51 -6.19 2.34 -10.33
CA LEU A 51 -5.50 2.46 -9.06
C LEU A 51 -6.14 1.49 -8.07
N LEU A 52 -5.35 0.55 -7.56
CA LEU A 52 -5.69 -0.31 -6.44
C LEU A 52 -5.12 0.28 -5.15
N THR A 53 -5.98 0.52 -4.16
CA THR A 53 -5.59 1.00 -2.83
C THR A 53 -6.08 0.06 -1.74
N PHE A 54 -5.33 0.02 -0.65
CA PHE A 54 -5.66 -0.76 0.55
C PHE A 54 -5.75 0.18 1.75
N ASP A 55 -6.81 0.03 2.54
CA ASP A 55 -6.88 0.66 3.86
C ASP A 55 -6.35 -0.35 4.88
N VAL A 56 -5.38 0.05 5.69
CA VAL A 56 -4.70 -0.84 6.64
C VAL A 56 -4.77 -0.32 8.07
N VAL A 57 -4.82 -1.25 9.02
CA VAL A 57 -4.64 -0.98 10.45
C VAL A 57 -3.42 -1.73 10.93
N TYR A 58 -2.50 -1.03 11.58
CA TYR A 58 -1.31 -1.64 12.19
C TYR A 58 -1.65 -2.33 13.50
N CYS A 59 -1.08 -3.52 13.70
CA CYS A 59 -1.43 -4.43 14.78
C CYS A 59 -0.18 -5.11 15.37
N ASN A 60 -0.35 -5.79 16.51
CA ASN A 60 0.68 -6.57 17.20
C ASN A 60 1.96 -5.78 17.46
N PHE A 61 1.84 -4.58 18.00
CA PHE A 61 3.00 -3.72 18.22
C PHE A 61 4.02 -4.34 19.18
N THR A 62 5.29 -4.26 18.80
CA THR A 62 6.44 -4.64 19.62
C THR A 62 7.24 -3.40 20.00
N TYR A 63 8.04 -3.51 21.05
CA TYR A 63 8.99 -2.48 21.44
C TYR A 63 10.37 -2.89 20.96
N GLU A 64 11.03 -2.02 20.19
CA GLU A 64 12.37 -2.24 19.69
C GLU A 64 13.31 -1.12 20.18
N PHE A 65 14.54 -1.49 20.52
CA PHE A 65 15.58 -0.55 20.92
C PHE A 65 16.33 -0.07 19.68
N PHE A 66 16.45 1.25 19.53
CA PHE A 66 16.97 1.96 18.35
C PHE A 66 16.05 1.84 17.12
N LYS A 67 15.82 2.97 16.44
CA LYS A 67 15.08 3.05 15.16
C LYS A 67 15.75 2.20 14.09
N ALA A 68 15.42 0.92 14.01
CA ALA A 68 15.66 0.16 12.80
C ALA A 68 14.77 0.75 11.68
N PRO A 69 15.26 0.89 10.44
CA PRO A 69 14.51 1.46 9.34
C PRO A 69 13.46 0.48 8.82
N PHE A 70 12.45 0.16 9.62
CA PHE A 70 11.39 -0.76 9.20
C PHE A 70 9.99 -0.31 9.64
N PRO A 71 9.30 0.45 8.77
CA PRO A 71 7.84 0.38 8.67
C PRO A 71 7.41 0.02 7.22
N PRO A 72 6.26 -0.65 6.98
CA PRO A 72 5.21 -1.10 7.90
C PRO A 72 4.96 -2.63 7.91
N GLY A 73 4.75 -3.22 9.11
CA GLY A 73 4.29 -4.60 9.29
C GLY A 73 5.32 -5.66 8.92
N ARG A 74 6.34 -5.79 9.77
CA ARG A 74 7.50 -6.69 9.62
C ARG A 74 7.18 -8.13 9.23
N ASN A 75 6.02 -8.64 9.63
CA ASN A 75 5.54 -9.98 9.31
C ASN A 75 4.29 -9.98 8.38
N GLY A 76 3.93 -8.83 7.83
CA GLY A 76 2.92 -8.69 6.79
C GLY A 76 1.50 -8.67 7.32
N SER A 77 0.56 -9.05 6.46
CA SER A 77 -0.85 -9.15 6.80
C SER A 77 -1.08 -10.28 7.82
N ILE A 78 -1.80 -9.99 8.92
CA ILE A 78 -2.23 -11.04 9.87
C ILE A 78 -3.20 -12.04 9.22
N ASP A 79 -3.94 -11.58 8.21
CA ASP A 79 -4.86 -12.40 7.45
C ASP A 79 -4.14 -12.81 6.16
N SER A 80 -3.88 -14.10 5.97
CA SER A 80 -3.31 -14.56 4.70
C SER A 80 -4.26 -14.19 3.56
N LEU A 81 -3.76 -13.45 2.58
CA LEU A 81 -4.51 -13.06 1.41
C LEU A 81 -4.62 -14.28 0.48
N CYS A 82 -5.83 -14.75 0.20
CA CYS A 82 -6.05 -15.89 -0.67
C CYS A 82 -6.09 -15.48 -2.14
N SER A 83 -6.84 -14.42 -2.47
CA SER A 83 -6.92 -13.94 -3.85
C SER A 83 -7.37 -12.48 -3.93
N ILE A 84 -6.96 -11.82 -5.02
CA ILE A 84 -7.54 -10.56 -5.49
C ILE A 84 -8.14 -10.86 -6.86
N LYS A 85 -9.44 -10.67 -7.02
CA LYS A 85 -10.17 -10.87 -8.27
C LYS A 85 -10.81 -9.56 -8.73
N VAL A 86 -10.69 -9.26 -10.02
CA VAL A 86 -11.41 -8.18 -10.67
C VAL A 86 -12.48 -8.80 -11.56
N LEU A 87 -13.74 -8.46 -11.33
CA LEU A 87 -14.88 -9.02 -12.03
C LEU A 87 -15.52 -8.00 -12.96
N ASP A 88 -16.03 -8.46 -14.10
CA ASP A 88 -16.87 -7.65 -14.98
C ASP A 88 -18.33 -7.57 -14.47
N LYS A 89 -19.19 -6.86 -15.22
CA LYS A 89 -20.62 -6.71 -14.85
C LYS A 89 -21.40 -8.03 -14.83
N ARG A 90 -20.89 -9.09 -15.47
CA ARG A 90 -21.50 -10.41 -15.52
C ARG A 90 -20.93 -11.34 -14.45
N GLY A 91 -19.95 -10.88 -13.65
CA GLY A 91 -19.28 -11.67 -12.62
C GLY A 91 -18.13 -12.53 -13.15
N TYR A 92 -17.72 -12.37 -14.41
CA TYR A 92 -16.58 -13.10 -14.95
C TYR A 92 -15.27 -12.52 -14.45
N ASP A 93 -14.36 -13.40 -14.03
CA ASP A 93 -13.00 -13.03 -13.62
C ASP A 93 -12.21 -12.51 -14.83
N MET A 94 -11.61 -11.34 -14.67
CA MET A 94 -10.77 -10.68 -15.66
C MET A 94 -9.44 -10.19 -15.07
N THR A 95 -9.03 -10.75 -13.94
CA THR A 95 -7.82 -10.39 -13.19
C THR A 95 -6.55 -10.58 -14.01
N ASP A 96 -6.48 -11.67 -14.77
CA ASP A 96 -5.38 -12.02 -15.66
C ASP A 96 -5.13 -10.96 -16.76
N ARG A 97 -6.16 -10.18 -17.10
CA ARG A 97 -6.08 -9.08 -18.08
C ARG A 97 -5.32 -7.86 -17.57
N PHE A 98 -5.00 -7.78 -16.28
CA PHE A 98 -4.20 -6.71 -15.67
C PHE A 98 -2.69 -7.03 -15.61
N SER A 99 -2.19 -7.85 -16.54
CA SER A 99 -0.77 -8.23 -16.61
C SER A 99 -0.07 -7.48 -17.74
N GLN A 100 0.70 -6.42 -17.49
CA GLN A 100 1.50 -5.78 -18.55
C GLN A 100 2.89 -5.35 -18.08
N ASP A 101 3.89 -5.59 -18.94
CA ASP A 101 5.30 -5.18 -18.78
C ASP A 101 5.58 -3.72 -19.23
N SER A 102 4.56 -2.90 -19.52
CA SER A 102 4.74 -1.67 -20.31
C SER A 102 3.98 -0.44 -19.85
N ILE A 103 4.07 -0.10 -18.56
CA ILE A 103 4.37 1.31 -18.28
C ILE A 103 5.88 1.31 -18.20
N GLN A 104 6.55 1.99 -19.13
CA GLN A 104 7.99 2.18 -19.03
C GLN A 104 8.26 2.67 -17.61
N ARG A 105 8.90 1.81 -16.80
CA ARG A 105 9.60 2.29 -15.62
C ARG A 105 10.63 3.25 -16.18
N ASN A 106 10.32 4.54 -16.17
CA ASN A 106 11.39 5.49 -15.97
C ASN A 106 11.89 5.17 -14.57
N GLU A 107 12.97 4.40 -14.52
CA GLU A 107 13.55 3.88 -13.28
C GLU A 107 13.66 5.03 -12.28
N GLY A 108 12.98 4.92 -11.14
CA GLY A 108 13.06 5.89 -10.04
C GLY A 108 11.94 6.94 -9.94
N ARG A 109 10.87 6.90 -10.75
CA ARG A 109 9.74 7.85 -10.60
C ARG A 109 8.54 7.23 -9.87
N SER A 110 8.27 7.68 -8.64
CA SER A 110 6.97 7.50 -7.99
C SER A 110 5.89 8.27 -8.76
N LEU A 111 4.66 7.73 -8.83
CA LEU A 111 3.52 8.45 -9.40
C LEU A 111 2.66 9.02 -8.27
N TYR A 112 2.18 10.25 -8.44
CA TYR A 112 1.25 10.86 -7.49
C TYR A 112 -0.14 10.96 -8.12
N VAL A 113 -1.11 10.31 -7.49
CA VAL A 113 -2.51 10.47 -7.85
C VAL A 113 -3.09 11.63 -7.06
N VAL A 114 -3.52 12.67 -7.77
CA VAL A 114 -4.09 13.89 -7.18
C VAL A 114 -5.58 13.93 -7.51
N TYR A 115 -6.42 14.19 -6.51
CA TYR A 115 -7.86 14.39 -6.72
C TYR A 115 -8.17 15.89 -6.87
N PRO A 116 -8.51 16.38 -8.07
CA PRO A 116 -8.54 17.82 -8.37
C PRO A 116 -9.81 18.56 -7.87
N LYS A 117 -10.77 17.90 -7.23
CA LYS A 117 -12.12 18.46 -6.97
C LYS A 117 -12.46 18.80 -5.52
N ARG A 118 -11.51 18.75 -4.57
CA ARG A 118 -11.74 19.21 -3.18
C ARG A 118 -10.55 20.03 -2.70
N SER A 119 -10.84 21.01 -1.85
CA SER A 119 -9.87 21.84 -1.12
C SER A 119 -8.85 21.04 -0.30
N ASP A 120 -9.15 19.76 -0.04
CA ASP A 120 -8.25 18.77 0.54
C ASP A 120 -7.82 17.76 -0.54
N SER A 121 -6.96 18.17 -1.47
CA SER A 121 -6.39 17.28 -2.49
C SER A 121 -5.60 16.16 -1.81
N THR A 122 -6.22 15.00 -1.59
CA THR A 122 -5.49 13.81 -1.13
C THR A 122 -4.48 13.45 -2.20
N VAL A 123 -3.20 13.39 -1.84
CA VAL A 123 -2.13 12.93 -2.71
C VAL A 123 -1.82 11.50 -2.32
N ILE A 124 -2.01 10.56 -3.24
CA ILE A 124 -1.64 9.15 -3.04
C ILE A 124 -0.38 8.89 -3.85
N GLU A 125 0.71 8.55 -3.17
CA GLU A 125 1.88 7.95 -3.82
C GLU A 125 1.50 6.55 -4.33
N ALA A 126 1.80 6.25 -5.59
CA ALA A 126 1.43 5.02 -6.23
C ALA A 126 2.58 4.45 -7.08
N ASP A 127 2.76 3.14 -6.97
CA ASP A 127 3.73 2.38 -7.74
C ASP A 127 3.05 1.65 -8.90
N VAL A 128 3.73 1.55 -10.03
CA VAL A 128 3.27 0.70 -11.13
C VAL A 128 3.55 -0.75 -10.81
N GLU A 129 2.55 -1.60 -11.00
CA GLU A 129 2.66 -3.02 -10.75
C GLU A 129 2.46 -3.85 -12.02
N LYS A 130 3.23 -4.94 -12.12
CA LYS A 130 3.22 -5.81 -13.30
C LYS A 130 1.93 -6.61 -13.43
N SER A 131 1.42 -7.12 -12.31
CA SER A 131 0.23 -7.95 -12.25
C SER A 131 -0.39 -7.99 -10.85
N VAL A 132 -1.67 -8.29 -10.77
CA VAL A 132 -2.39 -8.51 -9.51
C VAL A 132 -1.82 -9.71 -8.73
N MET A 133 -1.34 -10.73 -9.43
CA MET A 133 -0.66 -11.89 -8.80
C MET A 133 0.62 -11.46 -8.07
N ASN A 134 1.37 -10.50 -8.63
CA ASN A 134 2.56 -9.98 -7.95
C ASN A 134 2.21 -9.24 -6.66
N ILE A 135 1.11 -8.48 -6.64
CA ILE A 135 0.58 -7.85 -5.42
C ILE A 135 0.25 -8.89 -4.37
N THR A 136 -0.46 -9.95 -4.77
CA THR A 136 -0.84 -11.04 -3.88
C THR A 136 0.38 -11.71 -3.26
N ASN A 137 1.39 -12.01 -4.09
CA ASN A 137 2.63 -12.61 -3.62
C ASN A 137 3.37 -11.68 -2.66
N LYS A 138 3.52 -10.39 -2.98
CA LYS A 138 4.22 -9.42 -2.11
C LYS A 138 3.51 -9.21 -0.76
N ILE A 139 2.17 -9.19 -0.73
CA ILE A 139 1.40 -9.11 0.52
C ILE A 139 1.62 -10.33 1.41
N ASN A 140 1.69 -11.52 0.81
CA ASN A 140 1.82 -12.78 1.55
C ASN A 140 3.26 -13.18 1.90
N SER A 141 4.23 -12.86 1.04
CA SER A 141 5.61 -13.29 1.20
C SER A 141 6.41 -12.40 2.12
N ASN A 142 5.95 -11.16 2.34
CA ASN A 142 6.66 -10.12 3.09
C ASN A 142 8.14 -10.00 2.69
N ILE A 143 8.48 -10.32 1.44
CA ILE A 143 9.85 -10.21 0.91
C ILE A 143 10.10 -8.73 0.68
N ASP A 144 10.53 -8.07 1.73
CA ASP A 144 11.03 -6.70 1.76
C ASP A 144 12.56 -6.70 1.78
N GLU A 145 13.17 -7.60 1.00
CA GLU A 145 14.63 -7.74 0.90
C GLU A 145 15.23 -6.67 -0.05
N ASN A 146 15.06 -5.39 0.29
CA ASN A 146 15.69 -4.21 -0.33
C ASN A 146 14.93 -3.44 -1.43
N ARG A 147 13.68 -3.77 -1.78
CA ARG A 147 12.84 -2.92 -2.67
C ARG A 147 11.37 -2.86 -2.22
N MET A 148 11.17 -2.08 -1.15
CA MET A 148 9.94 -1.61 -0.49
C MET A 148 8.62 -1.88 -1.23
N PHE A 149 7.90 -2.95 -0.85
CA PHE A 149 6.47 -3.04 -1.13
C PHE A 149 5.69 -2.35 0.00
N ARG A 150 5.43 -1.05 -0.15
CA ARG A 150 4.67 -0.28 0.85
C ARG A 150 3.18 -0.46 0.66
N ILE A 151 2.49 -1.14 1.57
CA ILE A 151 1.04 -1.35 1.46
C ILE A 151 0.24 -0.03 1.51
N GLU A 152 0.83 1.01 2.12
CA GLU A 152 0.27 2.36 2.19
C GLU A 152 0.26 3.10 0.83
N THR A 153 1.12 2.71 -0.11
CA THR A 153 1.14 3.30 -1.44
C THR A 153 0.13 2.59 -2.35
N GLY A 154 -0.48 3.34 -3.28
CA GLY A 154 -1.37 2.76 -4.28
C GLY A 154 -0.62 1.89 -5.29
N ARG A 155 -1.35 1.02 -6.01
CA ARG A 155 -0.82 0.23 -7.13
C ARG A 155 -1.54 0.55 -8.41
N ILE A 156 -0.79 1.04 -9.40
CA ILE A 156 -1.33 1.31 -10.74
C ILE A 156 -1.24 0.03 -11.57
N LEU A 157 -2.41 -0.42 -12.02
CA LEU A 157 -2.61 -1.58 -12.86
C LEU A 157 -3.08 -1.12 -14.25
N LYS A 158 -2.51 -1.72 -15.29
CA LYS A 158 -2.89 -1.46 -16.67
C LYS A 158 -3.72 -2.62 -17.20
N LEU A 159 -4.94 -2.32 -17.63
CA LEU A 159 -5.82 -3.31 -18.26
C LEU A 159 -5.44 -3.45 -19.75
N ARG A 160 -5.16 -4.70 -20.17
CA ARG A 160 -4.94 -5.05 -21.58
C ARG A 160 -6.12 -4.63 -22.45
N HIS A 161 -5.88 -4.43 -23.74
CA HIS A 161 -6.97 -4.18 -24.69
C HIS A 161 -7.96 -5.33 -24.66
N THR A 162 -9.16 -5.04 -24.18
CA THR A 162 -10.24 -6.00 -23.97
C THR A 162 -11.58 -5.29 -24.07
N LYS A 163 -12.61 -6.02 -24.51
CA LYS A 163 -13.99 -5.53 -24.50
C LYS A 163 -14.62 -5.60 -23.10
N MET A 164 -13.98 -6.29 -22.16
CA MET A 164 -14.46 -6.41 -20.78
C MET A 164 -14.19 -5.12 -20.00
N THR A 165 -15.17 -4.70 -19.19
CA THR A 165 -15.04 -3.52 -18.33
C THR A 165 -15.08 -3.97 -16.87
N PRO A 166 -14.06 -3.65 -16.06
CA PRO A 166 -14.06 -3.89 -14.63
C PRO A 166 -15.28 -3.27 -13.95
N ALA A 167 -15.96 -4.04 -13.11
CA ALA A 167 -17.17 -3.62 -12.41
C ALA A 167 -17.06 -3.75 -10.89
N SER A 168 -16.36 -4.78 -10.40
CA SER A 168 -16.11 -4.96 -8.98
C SER A 168 -14.73 -5.56 -8.70
N LEU A 169 -14.19 -5.23 -7.53
CA LEU A 169 -13.02 -5.83 -6.92
C LEU A 169 -13.51 -6.77 -5.81
N LYS A 170 -12.93 -7.96 -5.76
CA LYS A 170 -13.16 -8.97 -4.73
C LYS A 170 -11.81 -9.36 -4.13
N VAL A 171 -11.66 -9.24 -2.82
CA VAL A 171 -10.44 -9.59 -2.10
C VAL A 171 -10.77 -10.63 -1.05
N GLU A 172 -10.24 -11.84 -1.21
CA GLU A 172 -10.52 -12.99 -0.36
C GLU A 172 -9.33 -13.22 0.57
N PHE A 173 -9.60 -13.33 1.87
CA PHE A 173 -8.64 -13.70 2.91
C PHE A 173 -9.07 -15.02 3.54
N LYS A 174 -8.17 -15.66 4.29
CA LYS A 174 -8.56 -16.78 5.17
C LYS A 174 -9.58 -16.30 6.20
N GLY A 175 -10.86 -16.63 5.99
CA GLY A 175 -11.95 -16.36 6.93
C GLY A 175 -12.72 -15.06 6.73
N ARG A 176 -12.38 -14.23 5.73
CA ARG A 176 -13.19 -13.03 5.37
C ARG A 176 -13.01 -12.59 3.93
N GLU A 177 -13.92 -11.74 3.48
CA GLU A 177 -13.94 -11.23 2.11
C GLU A 177 -14.26 -9.73 2.12
N ILE A 178 -13.65 -9.00 1.19
CA ILE A 178 -13.96 -7.59 0.89
C ILE A 178 -14.43 -7.53 -0.55
N THR A 179 -15.59 -6.94 -0.79
CA THR A 179 -16.10 -6.68 -2.14
C THR A 179 -16.39 -5.20 -2.30
N SER A 180 -15.87 -4.59 -3.36
CA SER A 180 -16.09 -3.17 -3.67
C SER A 180 -16.42 -2.96 -5.14
N LYS A 181 -17.24 -1.94 -5.43
CA LYS A 181 -17.53 -1.55 -6.82
C LYS A 181 -16.36 -0.76 -7.38
N VAL A 182 -16.03 -1.00 -8.65
CA VAL A 182 -15.01 -0.21 -9.34
C VAL A 182 -15.49 1.22 -9.49
N VAL A 183 -14.72 2.17 -8.96
CA VAL A 183 -15.07 3.58 -8.99
C VAL A 183 -14.56 4.21 -10.28
N SER A 184 -15.45 4.81 -11.07
CA SER A 184 -15.09 5.54 -12.31
C SER A 184 -15.07 7.06 -12.11
N ARG A 185 -14.63 7.51 -10.93
CA ARG A 185 -14.46 8.96 -10.68
C ARG A 185 -13.26 9.45 -11.46
N GLY A 186 -13.42 10.54 -12.20
CA GLY A 186 -12.31 11.17 -12.94
C GLY A 186 -11.22 11.62 -11.98
N SER A 187 -10.14 10.86 -11.91
CA SER A 187 -8.91 11.18 -11.18
C SER A 187 -7.76 11.31 -12.17
N THR A 188 -6.92 12.31 -11.96
CA THR A 188 -5.77 12.60 -12.81
C THR A 188 -4.50 12.23 -12.07
N VAL A 189 -3.67 11.39 -12.68
CA VAL A 189 -2.34 11.02 -12.17
C VAL A 189 -1.29 11.95 -12.78
N TYR A 190 -0.39 12.43 -11.93
CA TYR A 190 0.76 13.24 -12.30
C TYR A 190 2.04 12.45 -12.01
N TYR A 191 3.07 12.67 -12.82
CA TYR A 191 4.40 12.16 -12.50
C TYR A 191 4.98 13.00 -11.37
N ALA A 192 5.67 12.37 -10.42
CA ALA A 192 6.58 13.09 -9.55
C ALA A 192 7.65 13.73 -10.44
N PHE A 193 7.81 15.04 -10.36
CA PHE A 193 8.79 15.86 -11.10
C PHE A 193 8.43 16.09 -12.58
N ASP A 194 7.68 17.18 -12.81
CA ASP A 194 7.99 18.13 -13.90
C ASP A 194 8.76 19.30 -13.27
#